data_AF-A0A973GEI8-F1
#
_entry.id   AF-A0A973GEI8-F1
#
_cell.length_a   1.000
_cell.length_b   1.000
_cell.length_c   1.000
_cell.angle_alpha   90.00
_cell.angle_beta   90.00
_cell.angle_gamma   90.00
#
_symmetry.space_group_name_H-M   'P 1'
#
loop_
_entity.id
_entity.type
_entity.pdbx_description
1 polymer ?
#
loop_
_entity_poly.entity_id
_entity_poly.type
_entity_poly.pdbx_seq_one_letter_code
_entity_poly.pdbx_strand_id
1 'polypeptide(L)'
;MSETKNSFDPHAMSVDTGIPIEKIKNALGIHIPTTTPEEATAAYNRAPSDSEPEEAEAAYNSAPSGSEAERLAMEKWNELSKKEVESATTPKEAEAAYNSAPSGSEAERLAMEKWNELSKKEVESATTPEEAEAAYNSAPSDSEAEDLALEKWNELSKKEVESATTPEEAEAAYNSAPSGSEAQRLAIMNIAASFYGWEKPPVCR
;
A
#
# COMPACT_ATOMS: atom_id res chain seq x y z
N MET A 1 8.10 1.36 -9.09
CA MET A 1 7.34 2.11 -10.10
C MET A 1 6.15 2.67 -9.36
N SER A 2 6.08 3.97 -9.17
CA SER A 2 4.98 4.64 -8.46
C SER A 2 3.69 4.49 -9.27
N GLU A 3 2.83 3.55 -8.90
CA GLU A 3 1.48 3.47 -9.45
C GLU A 3 0.72 4.70 -8.94
N THR A 4 0.55 5.66 -9.84
CA THR A 4 -0.31 6.81 -9.65
C THR A 4 -1.72 6.29 -9.36
N LYS A 5 -2.21 6.57 -8.14
CA LYS A 5 -3.59 6.37 -7.71
C LYS A 5 -4.54 6.64 -8.88
N ASN A 6 -5.13 5.60 -9.43
CA ASN A 6 -6.15 5.72 -10.48
C ASN A 6 -7.54 5.93 -9.85
N SER A 7 -7.59 6.64 -8.72
CA SER A 7 -8.80 7.24 -8.18
C SER A 7 -8.95 8.59 -8.88
N PHE A 8 -10.01 8.75 -9.67
CA PHE A 8 -10.34 10.01 -10.33
C PHE A 8 -10.95 10.98 -9.31
N ASP A 9 -10.16 11.47 -8.36
CA ASP A 9 -10.57 12.55 -7.45
C ASP A 9 -10.43 13.90 -8.18
N PRO A 10 -11.53 14.59 -8.50
CA PRO A 10 -11.49 15.89 -9.17
C PRO A 10 -10.73 16.96 -8.37
N HIS A 11 -10.63 16.82 -7.03
CA HIS A 11 -9.88 17.73 -6.17
C HIS A 11 -8.38 17.50 -6.25
N ALA A 12 -7.91 16.26 -6.11
CA ALA A 12 -6.50 15.92 -6.33
C ALA A 12 -6.05 16.39 -7.72
N MET A 13 -6.86 16.14 -8.76
CA MET A 13 -6.59 16.64 -10.11
C MET A 13 -6.56 18.17 -10.17
N SER A 14 -7.44 18.87 -9.43
CA SER A 14 -7.45 20.34 -9.39
C SER A 14 -6.18 20.90 -8.75
N VAL A 15 -5.70 20.27 -7.68
CA VAL A 15 -4.46 20.62 -6.98
C VAL A 15 -3.24 20.37 -7.88
N ASP A 16 -3.17 19.21 -8.51
CA ASP A 16 -2.02 18.80 -9.33
C ASP A 16 -1.92 19.58 -10.64
N THR A 17 -3.06 19.83 -11.29
CA THR A 17 -3.11 20.48 -12.60
C THR A 17 -3.28 22.00 -12.52
N GLY A 18 -3.67 22.53 -11.37
CA GLY A 18 -4.11 23.92 -11.20
C GLY A 18 -5.39 24.27 -11.96
N ILE A 19 -6.07 23.28 -12.57
CA ILE A 19 -7.33 23.49 -13.27
C ILE A 19 -8.43 23.68 -12.22
N PRO A 20 -9.27 24.72 -12.30
CA PRO A 20 -10.40 24.89 -11.39
C PRO A 20 -11.27 23.65 -11.35
N ILE A 21 -11.58 23.17 -10.15
CA ILE A 21 -12.28 21.91 -9.95
C ILE A 21 -13.62 21.82 -10.70
N GLU A 22 -14.34 22.93 -10.79
CA GLU A 22 -15.57 23.06 -11.57
C GLU A 22 -15.40 22.67 -13.05
N LYS A 23 -14.24 22.98 -13.64
CA LYS A 23 -13.92 22.58 -15.02
C LYS A 23 -13.63 21.09 -15.12
N ILE A 24 -12.99 20.50 -14.10
CA ILE A 24 -12.71 19.07 -14.05
C ILE A 24 -14.02 18.29 -13.87
N LYS A 25 -14.87 18.67 -12.91
CA LYS A 25 -16.18 18.06 -12.69
C LYS A 25 -17.08 18.15 -13.92
N ASN A 26 -17.13 19.31 -14.59
CA ASN A 26 -17.87 19.45 -15.86
C ASN A 26 -17.30 18.59 -16.99
N ALA A 27 -15.97 18.49 -17.12
CA ALA A 27 -15.33 17.64 -18.11
C ALA A 27 -15.60 16.14 -17.87
N LEU A 28 -15.76 15.75 -16.60
CA LEU A 28 -16.13 14.41 -16.18
C LEU A 28 -17.65 14.14 -16.24
N GLY A 29 -18.47 15.13 -16.64
CA GLY A 29 -19.92 14.98 -16.75
C GLY A 29 -20.67 14.96 -15.40
N ILE A 30 -20.02 15.37 -14.32
CA ILE A 30 -20.59 15.43 -12.98
C ILE A 30 -21.50 16.68 -12.91
N HIS A 31 -22.81 16.48 -12.81
CA HIS A 31 -23.80 17.56 -12.79
C HIS A 31 -24.01 18.09 -11.37
N ILE A 32 -24.19 19.41 -11.25
CA ILE A 32 -24.30 20.14 -9.97
C ILE A 32 -25.78 20.23 -9.57
N PRO A 33 -26.30 19.46 -8.60
CA PRO A 33 -27.63 19.72 -8.04
C PRO A 33 -27.56 20.89 -7.06
N THR A 34 -28.40 21.91 -7.24
CA THR A 34 -28.59 23.01 -6.28
C THR A 34 -29.34 22.50 -5.04
N THR A 35 -28.67 21.79 -4.15
CA THR A 35 -29.24 21.38 -2.85
C THR A 35 -29.00 22.44 -1.79
N THR A 36 -30.01 22.69 -0.97
CA THR A 36 -29.91 23.63 0.16
C THR A 36 -29.14 23.00 1.33
N PRO A 37 -28.54 23.79 2.25
CA PRO A 37 -27.82 23.26 3.41
C PRO A 37 -28.65 22.32 4.30
N GLU A 38 -29.97 22.56 4.42
CA GLU A 38 -30.91 21.70 5.16
C GLU A 38 -31.13 20.34 4.47
N GLU A 39 -31.22 20.32 3.14
CA GLU A 39 -31.36 19.06 2.38
C GLU A 39 -30.07 18.24 2.41
N ALA A 40 -28.91 18.91 2.42
CA ALA A 40 -27.60 18.28 2.56
C ALA A 40 -27.42 17.62 3.95
N THR A 41 -27.79 18.33 5.02
CA THR A 41 -27.77 17.76 6.38
C THR A 41 -28.79 16.64 6.54
N ALA A 42 -29.98 16.76 5.92
CA ALA A 42 -30.96 15.69 5.92
C ALA A 42 -30.47 14.44 5.16
N ALA A 43 -29.76 14.60 4.05
CA ALA A 43 -29.15 13.49 3.32
C ALA A 43 -28.03 12.80 4.14
N TYR A 44 -27.15 13.58 4.77
CA TYR A 44 -26.11 13.08 5.68
C TYR A 44 -26.68 12.26 6.85
N ASN A 45 -27.75 12.75 7.47
CA ASN A 45 -28.42 12.07 8.59
C ASN A 45 -29.33 10.92 8.16
N ARG A 46 -29.71 10.84 6.87
CA ARG A 46 -30.56 9.78 6.30
C ARG A 46 -29.74 8.62 5.74
N ALA A 47 -28.48 8.86 5.39
CA ALA A 47 -27.55 7.79 5.05
C ALA A 47 -27.39 6.87 6.28
N PRO A 48 -27.63 5.56 6.14
CA PRO A 48 -27.46 4.62 7.24
C PRO A 48 -26.02 4.69 7.78
N SER A 49 -25.84 4.45 9.08
CA SER A 49 -24.48 4.39 9.68
C SER A 49 -23.60 3.29 9.07
N ASP A 50 -24.25 2.36 8.37
CA ASP A 50 -23.68 1.17 7.74
C ASP A 50 -23.49 1.37 6.23
N SER A 51 -23.64 2.58 5.71
CA SER A 51 -23.30 2.91 4.32
C SER A 51 -21.81 2.59 4.05
N GLU A 52 -21.54 2.01 2.88
CA GLU A 52 -20.18 1.76 2.42
C GLU A 52 -19.47 3.09 2.09
N PRO A 53 -18.15 3.21 2.29
CA PRO A 53 -17.42 4.43 1.97
C PRO A 53 -17.55 4.83 0.50
N GLU A 54 -17.76 3.88 -0.40
CA GLU A 54 -18.05 4.12 -1.81
C GLU A 54 -19.31 4.99 -2.03
N GLU A 55 -20.36 4.82 -1.20
CA GLU A 55 -21.55 5.67 -1.29
C GLU A 55 -21.26 7.11 -0.88
N ALA A 56 -20.42 7.29 0.15
CA ALA A 56 -19.99 8.60 0.62
C ALA A 56 -19.04 9.29 -0.37
N GLU A 57 -18.14 8.53 -1.00
CA GLU A 57 -17.30 9.00 -2.11
C GLU A 57 -18.16 9.43 -3.31
N ALA A 58 -19.15 8.62 -3.71
CA ALA A 58 -20.05 8.97 -4.81
C ALA A 58 -20.85 10.25 -4.51
N ALA A 59 -21.30 10.41 -3.27
CA ALA A 59 -21.97 11.62 -2.80
C ALA A 59 -21.04 12.84 -2.83
N TYR A 60 -19.78 12.69 -2.40
CA TYR A 60 -18.77 13.74 -2.45
C TYR A 60 -18.48 14.18 -3.89
N ASN A 61 -18.22 13.21 -4.77
CA ASN A 61 -17.94 13.45 -6.18
C ASN A 61 -19.10 14.16 -6.88
N SER A 62 -20.34 13.83 -6.51
CA SER A 62 -21.56 14.44 -7.08
C SER A 62 -21.94 15.79 -6.47
N ALA A 63 -21.34 16.18 -5.35
CA ALA A 63 -21.72 17.39 -4.64
C ALA A 63 -21.19 18.66 -5.34
N PRO A 64 -21.95 19.78 -5.30
CA PRO A 64 -21.48 21.08 -5.77
C PRO A 64 -20.21 21.53 -5.03
N SER A 65 -19.23 22.08 -5.74
CA SER A 65 -18.01 22.51 -5.05
C SER A 65 -18.25 23.67 -4.09
N GLY A 66 -17.58 23.62 -2.94
CA GLY A 66 -17.72 24.57 -1.84
C GLY A 66 -19.07 24.51 -1.13
N SER A 67 -19.91 23.51 -1.42
CA SER A 67 -21.20 23.37 -0.78
C SER A 67 -21.11 22.65 0.57
N GLU A 68 -22.13 22.87 1.39
CA GLU A 68 -22.28 22.13 2.64
C GLU A 68 -22.49 20.62 2.40
N ALA A 69 -23.10 20.25 1.26
CA ALA A 69 -23.25 18.85 0.86
C ALA A 69 -21.89 18.19 0.59
N GLU A 70 -20.99 18.87 -0.10
CA GLU A 70 -19.63 18.39 -0.36
C GLU A 70 -18.86 18.23 0.95
N ARG A 71 -18.95 19.23 1.84
CA ARG A 71 -18.31 19.19 3.16
C ARG A 71 -18.80 18.00 4.00
N LEU A 72 -20.10 17.78 4.07
CA LEU A 72 -20.70 16.68 4.84
C LEU A 72 -20.41 15.31 4.22
N ALA A 73 -20.41 15.19 2.90
CA ALA A 73 -20.04 13.94 2.22
C ALA A 73 -18.58 13.58 2.47
N MET A 74 -17.66 14.55 2.41
CA MET A 74 -16.25 14.37 2.78
C MET A 74 -16.10 13.95 4.26
N GLU A 75 -16.81 14.62 5.17
CA GLU A 75 -16.79 14.26 6.59
C GLU A 75 -17.28 12.83 6.81
N LYS A 76 -18.34 12.42 6.10
CA LYS A 76 -18.88 11.06 6.18
C LYS A 76 -17.92 10.02 5.62
N TRP A 77 -17.36 10.28 4.44
CA TRP A 77 -16.40 9.39 3.79
C TRP A 77 -15.19 9.18 4.70
N ASN A 78 -14.62 10.24 5.26
CA ASN A 78 -13.53 10.15 6.23
C ASN A 78 -13.92 9.39 7.51
N GLU A 79 -15.15 9.53 8.02
CA GLU A 79 -15.63 8.75 9.18
C GLU A 79 -15.73 7.25 8.87
N LEU A 80 -16.28 6.89 7.72
CA LEU A 80 -16.44 5.50 7.28
C LEU A 80 -15.08 4.85 6.99
N SER A 81 -14.21 5.54 6.25
CA SER A 81 -12.85 5.05 5.98
C SER A 81 -12.05 4.83 7.26
N LYS A 82 -12.20 5.67 8.30
CA LYS A 82 -11.57 5.41 9.61
C LYS A 82 -12.02 4.10 10.23
N LYS A 83 -13.31 3.75 10.14
CA LYS A 83 -13.82 2.48 10.65
C LYS A 83 -13.25 1.30 9.87
N GLU A 84 -13.09 1.42 8.55
CA GLU A 84 -12.41 0.41 7.74
C GLU A 84 -10.97 0.19 8.21
N VAL A 85 -10.22 1.27 8.42
CA VAL A 85 -8.85 1.23 8.95
C VAL A 85 -8.79 0.54 10.32
N GLU A 86 -9.72 0.86 11.22
CA GLU A 86 -9.79 0.22 12.54
C GLU A 86 -10.09 -1.28 12.46
N SER A 87 -10.88 -1.70 11.47
CA SER A 87 -11.24 -3.11 11.25
C SER A 87 -10.15 -3.91 10.54
N ALA A 88 -9.21 -3.26 9.87
CA ALA A 88 -8.14 -3.92 9.13
C ALA A 88 -7.22 -4.72 10.06
N THR A 89 -7.06 -6.00 9.73
CA THR A 89 -6.24 -6.97 10.47
C THR A 89 -5.06 -7.50 9.68
N THR A 90 -5.06 -7.30 8.36
CA THR A 90 -3.97 -7.68 7.46
C THR A 90 -3.41 -6.46 6.71
N PRO A 91 -2.15 -6.49 6.26
CA PRO A 91 -1.57 -5.41 5.44
C PRO A 91 -2.41 -5.09 4.21
N LYS A 92 -2.92 -6.13 3.54
CA LYS A 92 -3.79 -5.98 2.36
C LYS A 92 -5.11 -5.27 2.66
N GLU A 93 -5.74 -5.54 3.81
CA GLU A 93 -6.94 -4.81 4.24
C GLU A 93 -6.62 -3.35 4.55
N ALA A 94 -5.47 -3.07 5.18
CA ALA A 94 -5.05 -1.70 5.48
C ALA A 94 -4.64 -0.92 4.22
N GLU A 95 -4.00 -1.58 3.25
CA GLU A 95 -3.74 -1.04 1.91
C GLU A 95 -5.05 -0.71 1.18
N ALA A 96 -6.03 -1.61 1.24
CA ALA A 96 -7.35 -1.35 0.65
C ALA A 96 -8.03 -0.13 1.31
N ALA A 97 -7.99 -0.05 2.64
CA ALA A 97 -8.52 1.10 3.39
C ALA A 97 -7.75 2.40 3.10
N TYR A 98 -6.44 2.32 2.82
CA TYR A 98 -5.64 3.47 2.39
C TYR A 98 -6.07 3.95 1.01
N ASN A 99 -6.28 3.02 0.08
CA ASN A 99 -6.68 3.32 -1.29
C ASN A 99 -8.13 3.82 -1.38
N SER A 100 -9.01 3.42 -0.45
CA SER A 100 -10.41 3.88 -0.38
C SER A 100 -10.59 5.18 0.40
N ALA A 101 -9.58 5.64 1.14
CA ALA A 101 -9.69 6.84 1.96
C ALA A 101 -9.62 8.13 1.12
N PRO A 102 -10.33 9.20 1.53
CA PRO A 102 -10.23 10.49 0.86
C PRO A 102 -8.79 11.02 0.91
N SER A 103 -8.29 11.54 -0.21
CA SER A 103 -6.91 12.04 -0.28
C SER A 103 -6.69 13.25 0.65
N GLY A 104 -5.55 13.27 1.33
CA GLY A 104 -5.19 14.27 2.33
C GLY A 104 -5.99 14.18 3.63
N SER A 105 -6.85 13.16 3.78
CA SER A 105 -7.69 13.00 4.96
C SER A 105 -6.94 12.37 6.13
N GLU A 106 -7.52 12.52 7.31
CA GLU A 106 -7.01 11.82 8.50
C GLU A 106 -7.19 10.30 8.38
N ALA A 107 -8.23 9.82 7.69
CA ALA A 107 -8.41 8.40 7.42
C ALA A 107 -7.26 7.83 6.59
N GLU A 108 -6.85 8.53 5.52
CA GLU A 108 -5.72 8.12 4.67
C GLU A 108 -4.42 8.03 5.49
N ARG A 109 -4.15 9.04 6.34
CA ARG A 109 -2.98 9.04 7.21
C ARG A 109 -2.99 7.86 8.18
N LEU A 110 -4.13 7.58 8.81
CA LEU A 110 -4.29 6.44 9.73
C LEU A 110 -4.16 5.10 9.01
N ALA A 111 -4.68 4.99 7.78
CA ALA A 111 -4.57 3.79 6.97
C ALA A 111 -3.12 3.46 6.63
N MET A 112 -2.33 4.48 6.24
CA MET A 112 -0.90 4.33 5.98
C MET A 112 -0.13 3.87 7.23
N GLU A 113 -0.44 4.49 8.38
CA GLU A 113 0.16 4.11 9.67
C GLU A 113 -0.17 2.65 10.03
N LYS A 114 -1.44 2.26 9.86
CA LYS A 114 -1.92 0.89 10.10
C LYS A 114 -1.30 -0.13 9.15
N TRP A 115 -1.20 0.20 7.86
CA TRP A 115 -0.57 -0.63 6.86
C TRP A 115 0.89 -0.89 7.22
N ASN A 116 1.65 0.18 7.52
CA ASN A 116 3.04 0.05 7.96
C ASN A 116 3.16 -0.79 9.25
N GLU A 117 2.27 -0.61 10.24
CA GLU A 117 2.27 -1.41 11.48
C GLU A 117 2.05 -2.91 11.20
N LEU A 118 1.05 -3.24 10.39
CA LEU A 118 0.72 -4.64 10.07
C LEU A 118 1.80 -5.28 9.20
N SER A 119 2.37 -4.54 8.25
CA SER A 119 3.48 -5.02 7.42
C SER A 119 4.71 -5.34 8.27
N LYS A 120 5.05 -4.52 9.26
CA LYS A 120 6.15 -4.84 10.20
C LYS A 120 5.92 -6.15 10.94
N LYS A 121 4.70 -6.41 11.39
CA LYS A 121 4.35 -7.68 12.06
C LYS A 121 4.51 -8.88 11.12
N GLU A 122 4.12 -8.72 9.85
CA GLU A 122 4.32 -9.76 8.84
C GLU A 122 5.82 -10.06 8.64
N VAL A 123 6.65 -9.01 8.51
CA VAL A 123 8.12 -9.12 8.43
C VAL A 123 8.71 -9.83 9.65
N GLU A 124 8.27 -9.48 10.87
CA GLU A 124 8.73 -10.12 12.10
C GLU A 124 8.40 -11.63 12.14
N SER A 125 7.27 -12.01 11.55
CA SER A 125 6.83 -13.41 11.47
C SER A 125 7.49 -14.22 10.36
N ALA A 126 8.12 -13.56 9.38
CA ALA A 126 8.76 -14.23 8.25
C ALA A 126 9.95 -15.09 8.70
N THR A 127 9.94 -16.35 8.27
CA THR A 127 10.94 -17.37 8.58
C THR A 127 11.67 -17.89 7.35
N THR A 128 11.12 -17.68 6.14
CA THR A 128 11.78 -18.01 4.88
C THR A 128 12.04 -16.77 4.02
N PRO A 129 13.00 -16.83 3.08
CA PRO A 129 13.23 -15.75 2.12
C PRO A 129 11.98 -15.36 1.33
N GLU A 130 11.16 -16.33 0.94
CA GLU A 130 9.91 -16.09 0.19
C GLU A 130 8.86 -15.36 1.03
N GLU A 131 8.74 -15.70 2.32
CA GLU A 131 7.86 -14.98 3.25
C GLU A 131 8.32 -13.53 3.43
N ALA A 132 9.63 -13.29 3.54
CA ALA A 132 10.19 -11.94 3.64
C ALA A 132 10.08 -11.14 2.34
N GLU A 133 10.24 -11.79 1.18
CA GLU A 133 9.99 -11.18 -0.15
C GLU A 133 8.50 -10.79 -0.29
N ALA A 134 7.58 -11.67 0.11
CA ALA A 134 6.16 -11.37 0.08
C ALA A 134 5.82 -10.17 0.98
N ALA A 135 6.39 -10.12 2.18
CA ALA A 135 6.24 -8.98 3.10
C ALA A 135 6.83 -7.69 2.51
N TYR A 136 8.00 -7.76 1.84
CA TYR A 136 8.62 -6.63 1.15
C TYR A 136 7.70 -6.07 0.05
N ASN A 137 7.19 -6.95 -0.81
CA ASN A 137 6.31 -6.55 -1.91
C ASN A 137 4.94 -6.01 -1.43
N SER A 138 4.53 -6.36 -0.22
CA SER A 138 3.25 -5.94 0.37
C SER A 138 3.40 -4.75 1.34
N ALA A 139 4.62 -4.28 1.58
CA ALA A 139 4.88 -3.13 2.43
C ALA A 139 4.59 -1.81 1.67
N PRO A 140 4.16 -0.76 2.37
CA PRO A 140 4.04 0.55 1.75
C PRO A 140 5.41 1.04 1.27
N SER A 141 5.47 1.62 0.07
CA SER A 141 6.74 2.11 -0.48
C SER A 141 7.32 3.26 0.35
N ASP A 142 8.66 3.32 0.39
CA ASP A 142 9.44 4.30 1.16
C ASP A 142 9.07 4.29 2.66
N SER A 143 8.70 3.12 3.18
CA SER A 143 8.31 2.93 4.58
C SER A 143 9.36 2.16 5.37
N GLU A 144 9.30 2.31 6.69
CA GLU A 144 10.14 1.51 7.59
C GLU A 144 9.82 0.01 7.49
N ALA A 145 8.58 -0.38 7.18
CA ALA A 145 8.24 -1.78 6.96
C ALA A 145 8.93 -2.34 5.70
N GLU A 146 9.02 -1.56 4.62
CA GLU A 146 9.74 -1.96 3.41
C GLU A 146 11.23 -2.17 3.69
N ASP A 147 11.86 -1.22 4.39
CA ASP A 147 13.27 -1.31 4.78
C ASP A 147 13.54 -2.55 5.64
N LEU A 148 12.69 -2.80 6.65
CA LEU A 148 12.80 -3.96 7.52
C LEU A 148 12.57 -5.27 6.77
N ALA A 149 11.62 -5.31 5.83
CA ALA A 149 11.37 -6.48 5.01
C ALA A 149 12.57 -6.82 4.14
N LEU A 150 13.21 -5.80 3.54
CA LEU A 150 14.42 -5.98 2.73
C LEU A 150 15.60 -6.47 3.57
N GLU A 151 15.80 -5.92 4.77
CA GLU A 151 16.83 -6.40 5.70
C GLU A 151 16.59 -7.88 6.07
N LYS A 152 15.34 -8.22 6.42
CA LYS A 152 14.94 -9.57 6.78
C LYS A 152 15.13 -10.56 5.62
N TRP A 153 14.75 -10.15 4.42
CA TRP A 153 14.91 -10.94 3.21
C TRP A 153 16.40 -11.23 2.95
N ASN A 154 17.27 -10.21 3.01
CA ASN A 154 18.72 -10.40 2.90
C ASN A 154 19.28 -11.36 3.98
N GLU A 155 18.83 -11.22 5.23
CA GLU A 155 19.25 -12.07 6.35
C GLU A 155 18.92 -13.55 6.10
N LEU A 156 17.67 -13.82 5.72
CA LEU A 156 17.18 -15.18 5.49
C LEU A 156 17.81 -15.80 4.24
N SER A 157 17.92 -15.05 3.13
CA SER A 157 18.59 -15.53 1.92
C SER A 157 20.05 -15.85 2.18
N LYS A 158 20.76 -15.07 3.01
CA LYS A 158 22.15 -15.34 3.39
C LYS A 158 22.27 -16.65 4.18
N LYS A 159 21.37 -16.89 5.12
CA LYS A 159 21.32 -18.16 5.88
C LYS A 159 21.04 -19.35 4.97
N GLU A 160 20.11 -19.20 4.03
CA GLU A 160 19.74 -20.26 3.09
C GLU A 160 20.95 -20.66 2.23
N VAL A 161 21.63 -19.70 1.60
CA VAL A 161 22.82 -19.99 0.78
C VAL A 161 24.00 -20.55 1.59
N GLU A 162 24.17 -20.12 2.84
CA GLU A 162 25.21 -20.68 3.74
C GLU A 162 24.92 -22.14 4.11
N SER A 163 23.65 -22.50 4.22
CA SER A 163 23.20 -23.87 4.48
C SER A 163 23.21 -24.77 3.25
N ALA A 164 23.28 -24.19 2.04
CA ALA A 164 23.29 -24.94 0.79
C ALA A 164 24.53 -25.82 0.63
N THR A 165 24.30 -27.12 0.53
CA THR A 165 25.30 -28.17 0.35
C THR A 165 25.33 -28.74 -1.06
N THR A 166 24.23 -28.59 -1.80
CA THR A 166 24.08 -29.06 -3.19
C THR A 166 23.98 -27.89 -4.18
N PRO A 167 24.31 -28.11 -5.47
CA PRO A 167 24.08 -27.13 -6.53
C PRO A 167 22.61 -26.69 -6.61
N GLU A 168 21.68 -27.63 -6.44
CA GLU A 168 20.23 -27.39 -6.51
C GLU A 168 19.75 -26.51 -5.35
N GLU A 169 20.24 -26.74 -4.13
CA GLU A 169 19.97 -25.86 -2.97
C GLU A 169 20.55 -24.46 -3.18
N ALA A 170 21.73 -24.35 -3.79
CA ALA A 170 22.32 -23.06 -4.10
C ALA A 170 21.57 -22.32 -5.22
N GLU A 171 20.99 -23.03 -6.20
CA GLU A 171 20.13 -22.46 -7.23
C GLU A 171 18.79 -21.97 -6.64
N ALA A 172 18.19 -22.74 -5.73
CA ALA A 172 17.01 -22.29 -4.99
C ALA A 172 17.32 -20.99 -4.22
N ALA A 173 18.42 -20.96 -3.46
CA ALA A 173 18.86 -19.77 -2.72
C ALA A 173 19.23 -18.57 -3.61
N TYR A 174 19.66 -18.81 -4.85
CA TYR A 174 19.90 -17.74 -5.83
C TYR A 174 18.59 -17.09 -6.30
N ASN A 175 17.57 -17.91 -6.57
CA ASN A 175 16.28 -17.46 -7.07
C ASN A 175 15.45 -16.78 -5.99
N SER A 176 15.60 -17.19 -4.73
CA SER A 176 14.92 -16.63 -3.57
C SER A 176 15.61 -15.38 -3.00
N ALA A 177 16.81 -15.01 -3.47
CA ALA A 177 17.57 -13.88 -2.94
C ALA A 177 17.22 -12.55 -3.62
N PRO A 178 17.28 -11.42 -2.90
CA PRO A 178 17.11 -10.11 -3.52
C PRO A 178 18.15 -9.90 -4.62
N SER A 179 17.74 -9.29 -5.73
CA SER A 179 18.63 -9.06 -6.87
C SER A 179 19.82 -8.19 -6.49
N GLY A 180 21.03 -8.62 -6.85
CA GLY A 180 22.27 -7.92 -6.53
C GLY A 180 22.70 -8.02 -5.06
N SER A 181 21.97 -8.77 -4.23
CA SER A 181 22.34 -9.00 -2.83
C SER A 181 23.64 -9.81 -2.70
N GLU A 182 24.25 -9.73 -1.51
CA GLU A 182 25.39 -10.58 -1.17
C GLU A 182 25.00 -12.07 -1.23
N ALA A 183 23.80 -12.43 -0.77
CA ALA A 183 23.29 -13.80 -0.79
C ALA A 183 23.22 -14.35 -2.22
N GLN A 184 22.65 -13.58 -3.15
CA GLN A 184 22.58 -13.95 -4.56
C GLN A 184 23.99 -14.17 -5.16
N ARG A 185 24.94 -13.28 -4.83
CA ARG A 185 26.33 -13.41 -5.28
C ARG A 185 27.01 -14.66 -4.71
N LEU A 186 26.79 -14.96 -3.43
CA LEU A 186 27.33 -16.14 -2.77
C LEU A 186 26.74 -17.43 -3.37
N ALA A 187 25.46 -17.40 -3.76
CA ALA A 187 24.78 -18.52 -4.37
C ALA A 187 25.39 -18.85 -5.74
N ILE A 188 25.65 -17.84 -6.58
CA ILE A 188 26.39 -18.00 -7.84
C ILE A 188 27.77 -18.65 -7.58
N MET A 189 28.48 -18.22 -6.54
CA MET A 189 29.80 -18.79 -6.21
C MET A 189 29.69 -20.26 -5.79
N ASN A 190 28.69 -20.63 -4.98
CA ASN A 190 28.45 -22.01 -4.58
C ASN A 190 28.12 -22.90 -5.79
N ILE A 191 27.26 -22.42 -6.69
CA ILE A 191 26.93 -23.11 -7.95
C ILE A 191 28.21 -23.31 -8.77
N ALA A 192 28.98 -22.25 -9.02
CA ALA A 192 30.23 -22.34 -9.78
C ALA A 192 31.26 -23.29 -9.14
N ALA A 193 31.42 -23.26 -7.82
CA ALA A 193 32.33 -24.15 -7.09
C ALA A 193 32.01 -25.63 -7.32
N SER A 194 30.72 -25.98 -7.41
CA SER A 194 30.29 -27.36 -7.63
C SER A 194 30.64 -27.90 -9.03
N PHE A 195 30.64 -27.04 -10.05
CA PHE A 195 30.99 -27.42 -11.43
C PHE A 195 32.49 -27.39 -11.71
N TYR A 196 33.22 -26.44 -11.13
CA TYR A 196 34.62 -26.17 -11.47
C TYR A 196 35.63 -26.61 -10.41
N GLY A 197 35.18 -27.21 -9.29
CA GLY A 197 36.07 -27.71 -8.23
C GLY A 197 36.81 -26.59 -7.49
N TRP A 198 36.24 -25.38 -7.46
CA TRP A 198 36.81 -24.21 -6.79
C TRP A 198 36.53 -24.28 -5.28
N GLU A 199 37.55 -24.07 -4.42
CA GLU A 199 37.35 -24.00 -2.96
C GLU A 199 36.51 -22.77 -2.56
N LYS A 200 35.36 -22.99 -1.90
CA LYS A 200 34.46 -21.92 -1.43
C LYS A 200 35.27 -20.81 -0.74
N PRO A 201 35.16 -19.53 -1.17
CA PRO A 201 35.85 -18.45 -0.49
C PRO A 201 35.36 -18.35 0.96
N PRO A 202 36.23 -17.98 1.92
CA PRO A 202 35.82 -17.83 3.30
C PRO A 202 34.70 -16.80 3.42
N VAL A 203 33.64 -17.15 4.13
CA VAL A 203 32.53 -16.25 4.47
C VAL A 203 33.11 -15.11 5.31
N CYS A 204 33.04 -13.87 4.82
CA CYS A 204 33.44 -12.70 5.60
C CYS A 204 32.40 -12.50 6.73
N ARG A 205 32.85 -12.66 7.98
CA ARG A 205 32.10 -12.30 9.20
C ARG A 205 32.20 -10.80 9.47
#